data_AF-A0A7V8EY63-F1
#
_entry.id   AF-A0A7V8EY63-F1
#
_cell.length_a   1.000
_cell.length_b   1.000
_cell.length_c   1.000
_cell.angle_alpha   90.00
_cell.angle_beta   90.00
_cell.angle_gamma   90.00
#
_symmetry.space_group_name_H-M   'P 1'
#
loop_
_entity.id
_entity.type
_entity.pdbx_description
1 polymer ?
#
loop_
_entity_poly.entity_id
_entity_poly.type
_entity_poly.pdbx_seq_one_letter_code
_entity_poly.pdbx_strand_id
1 'polypeptide(L)'
;MEYLFTLNYLLPLEGCDPLQLVERLGAAGCTDALVGTGLAGRLALEFSREAESAEAALLSALGDIKRIIPEARLVEVSPDFVGLSEIAEIVGVSRQNMRKLMLGHADSFPLAIHEGSTSLWHLAEVLSWLDSKGGYPLKHPVIEVARVAQQVNTAKESQRIGPLSGELLALLG
;
A
#
# COMPACT_ATOMS: atom_id res chain seq x y z
N MET A 1 13.36 -2.26 -13.66
CA MET A 1 11.93 -1.95 -13.88
C MET A 1 11.57 -0.86 -12.90
N GLU A 2 10.71 0.09 -13.28
CA GLU A 2 10.30 1.18 -12.39
C GLU A 2 9.02 0.79 -11.62
N TYR A 3 9.03 1.03 -10.31
CA TYR A 3 7.91 0.74 -9.41
C TYR A 3 7.44 2.00 -8.70
N LEU A 4 6.13 2.21 -8.72
CA LEU A 4 5.46 3.35 -8.08
C LEU A 4 4.74 2.89 -6.82
N PHE A 5 5.07 3.49 -5.69
CA PHE A 5 4.42 3.20 -4.40
C PHE A 5 4.61 4.36 -3.42
N THR A 6 3.74 4.43 -2.43
CA THR A 6 3.79 5.48 -1.40
C THR A 6 4.00 4.88 -0.03
N LEU A 7 5.01 5.38 0.69
CA LEU A 7 5.19 5.08 2.10
C LEU A 7 4.61 6.21 2.95
N ASN A 8 3.61 5.90 3.74
CA ASN A 8 2.98 6.83 4.67
C ASN A 8 3.56 6.63 6.07
N TYR A 9 4.07 7.69 6.67
CA TYR A 9 4.68 7.70 7.99
C TYR A 9 4.01 8.70 8.93
N LEU A 10 4.07 8.38 10.22
CA LEU A 10 3.83 9.30 11.32
C LEU A 10 5.20 9.77 11.84
N LEU A 11 5.42 11.08 11.81
CA LEU A 11 6.59 11.75 12.36
C LEU A 11 6.34 12.12 13.84
N PRO A 12 7.39 12.17 14.67
CA PRO A 12 7.29 12.74 16.00
C PRO A 12 6.85 14.21 15.95
N LEU A 13 6.04 14.63 16.93
CA LEU A 13 5.43 15.98 16.99
C LEU A 13 6.47 17.10 17.18
N GLU A 14 7.64 16.78 17.73
CA GLU A 14 8.72 17.72 17.98
C GLU A 14 9.84 17.51 16.95
N GLY A 15 10.17 18.56 16.18
CA GLY A 15 11.48 18.65 15.54
C GLY A 15 11.63 18.17 14.10
N CYS A 16 10.56 18.02 13.31
CA CYS A 16 10.69 17.78 11.86
C CYS A 16 10.09 18.94 11.05
N ASP A 17 10.95 19.91 10.72
CA ASP A 17 10.69 20.87 9.66
C ASP A 17 10.68 20.11 8.31
N PRO A 18 9.57 20.17 7.54
CA PRO A 18 9.48 19.52 6.23
C PRO A 18 10.64 19.85 5.29
N LEU A 19 11.15 21.09 5.32
CA LEU A 19 12.23 21.49 4.42
C LEU A 19 13.54 20.78 4.76
N GLN A 20 13.89 20.72 6.04
CA GLN A 20 15.06 19.98 6.52
C GLN A 20 14.95 18.49 6.25
N LEU A 21 13.73 17.96 6.23
CA LEU A 21 13.49 16.55 5.92
C LEU A 21 13.81 16.23 4.45
N VAL A 22 13.37 17.10 3.53
CA VAL A 22 13.70 16.97 2.10
C VAL A 22 15.21 17.03 1.89
N GLU A 23 15.90 17.96 2.55
CA GLU A 23 17.37 18.06 2.47
C GLU A 23 18.06 16.80 3.02
N ARG A 24 17.60 16.25 4.14
CA ARG A 24 18.14 15.01 4.73
C ARG A 24 17.93 13.81 3.81
N LEU A 25 16.75 13.69 3.20
CA LEU A 25 16.45 12.62 2.25
C LEU A 25 17.37 12.72 1.02
N GLY A 26 17.49 13.92 0.45
CA GLY A 26 18.39 14.17 -0.68
C GLY A 26 19.86 13.89 -0.36
N ALA A 27 20.37 14.37 0.78
CA ALA A 27 21.74 14.13 1.22
C ALA A 27 22.07 12.65 1.47
N ALA A 28 21.06 11.85 1.82
CA ALA A 28 21.18 10.41 2.00
C ALA A 28 21.01 9.60 0.68
N GLY A 29 20.80 10.28 -0.45
CA GLY A 29 20.64 9.66 -1.76
C GLY A 29 19.21 9.24 -2.10
N CYS A 30 18.23 9.53 -1.25
CA CYS A 30 16.80 9.29 -1.50
C CYS A 30 16.24 10.44 -2.33
N THR A 31 16.52 10.41 -3.64
CA THR A 31 16.15 11.46 -4.60
C THR A 31 15.02 11.05 -5.55
N ASP A 32 14.61 9.79 -5.46
CA ASP A 32 13.59 9.12 -6.27
C ASP A 32 12.19 9.16 -5.62
N ALA A 33 12.00 10.01 -4.61
CA ALA A 33 10.75 10.14 -3.88
C ALA A 33 10.24 11.59 -3.86
N LEU A 34 8.96 11.76 -4.19
CA LEU A 34 8.24 13.00 -3.95
C LEU A 34 7.77 13.05 -2.48
N VAL A 35 8.12 14.14 -1.80
CA VAL A 35 7.80 14.34 -0.38
C VAL A 35 6.51 15.15 -0.24
N GLY A 36 5.51 14.57 0.42
CA GLY A 36 4.24 15.20 0.73
C GLY A 36 4.00 15.33 2.23
N THR A 37 3.78 16.55 2.72
CA THR A 37 3.40 16.84 4.12
C THR A 37 2.01 17.48 4.18
N GLY A 38 0.97 16.70 3.89
CA GLY A 38 -0.41 17.21 3.79
C GLY A 38 -1.10 17.43 5.14
N LEU A 39 -0.71 16.68 6.18
CA LEU A 39 -1.23 16.79 7.54
C LEU A 39 -0.07 16.95 8.52
N ALA A 40 -0.25 17.74 9.58
CA ALA A 40 0.77 17.90 10.61
C ALA A 40 1.14 16.54 11.22
N GLY A 41 2.45 16.25 11.28
CA GLY A 41 2.98 14.97 11.75
C GLY A 41 2.84 13.81 10.76
N ARG A 42 2.29 14.00 9.57
CA ARG A 42 2.23 12.98 8.51
C ARG A 42 3.25 13.27 7.42
N LEU A 43 3.88 12.20 6.95
CA LEU A 43 4.81 12.21 5.84
C LEU A 43 4.37 11.16 4.83
N ALA A 44 4.09 11.58 3.60
CA ALA A 44 3.92 10.70 2.46
C ALA A 44 5.18 10.79 1.59
N LEU A 45 5.69 9.64 1.18
CA LEU A 45 6.84 9.53 0.28
C LEU A 45 6.42 8.70 -0.92
N GLU A 46 6.13 9.35 -2.04
CA GLU A 46 5.76 8.70 -3.29
C GLU A 46 7.02 8.41 -4.09
N PHE A 47 7.40 7.14 -4.15
CA PHE A 47 8.60 6.65 -4.82
C PHE A 47 8.33 6.33 -6.28
N SER A 48 9.29 6.67 -7.14
CA SER A 48 9.46 6.12 -8.48
C SER A 48 10.81 5.41 -8.53
N ARG A 49 10.85 4.17 -8.02
CA ARG A 49 12.09 3.47 -7.72
C ARG A 49 12.39 2.38 -8.74
N GLU A 50 13.58 2.43 -9.32
CA GLU A 50 14.08 1.35 -10.19
C GLU A 50 14.64 0.19 -9.36
N ALA A 51 14.19 -1.03 -9.66
CA ALA A 51 14.70 -2.25 -9.05
C ALA A 51 14.50 -3.47 -9.95
N GLU A 52 15.04 -4.61 -9.50
CA GLU A 52 14.83 -5.93 -10.11
C GLU A 52 13.43 -6.49 -9.81
N SER A 53 12.86 -6.18 -8.64
CA SER A 53 11.52 -6.61 -8.21
C SER A 53 10.84 -5.52 -7.36
N ALA A 54 9.51 -5.56 -7.27
CA ALA A 54 8.77 -4.66 -6.38
C ALA A 54 9.19 -4.84 -4.90
N GLU A 55 9.50 -6.08 -4.50
CA GLU A 55 9.98 -6.39 -3.16
C GLU A 55 11.32 -5.70 -2.86
N ALA A 56 12.29 -5.77 -3.79
CA ALA A 56 13.56 -5.08 -3.64
C ALA A 56 13.39 -3.55 -3.60
N ALA A 57 12.51 -3.00 -4.43
CA ALA A 57 12.20 -1.57 -4.44
C ALA A 57 11.65 -1.11 -3.08
N LEU A 58 10.67 -1.83 -2.55
CA LEU A 58 9.95 -1.45 -1.35
C LEU A 58 10.78 -1.70 -0.08
N LEU A 59 11.50 -2.82 0.02
CA LEU A 59 12.40 -3.10 1.14
C LEU A 59 13.58 -2.12 1.21
N SER A 60 14.16 -1.76 0.07
CA SER A 60 15.23 -0.73 0.04
C SER A 60 14.69 0.62 0.49
N ALA A 61 13.48 1.01 0.07
CA ALA A 61 12.87 2.27 0.48
C ALA A 61 12.55 2.30 1.97
N LEU A 62 11.99 1.22 2.52
CA LEU A 62 11.78 1.07 3.96
C LEU A 62 13.11 1.17 4.74
N GLY A 63 14.17 0.55 4.23
CA GLY A 63 15.51 0.60 4.81
C GLY A 63 16.11 2.00 4.81
N ASP A 64 15.96 2.74 3.71
CA ASP A 64 16.40 4.13 3.58
C ASP A 64 15.71 5.01 4.61
N ILE A 65 14.38 4.95 4.71
CA ILE A 65 13.63 5.77 5.66
C ILE A 65 13.95 5.38 7.09
N LYS A 66 14.11 4.08 7.39
CA LYS A 66 14.48 3.63 8.73
C LYS A 66 15.86 4.13 9.16
N ARG A 67 16.79 4.30 8.21
CA ARG A 67 18.14 4.86 8.46
C ARG A 67 18.11 6.38 8.60
N ILE A 68 17.35 7.07 7.74
CA ILE A 68 17.32 8.54 7.68
C ILE A 68 16.48 9.12 8.82
N ILE A 69 15.33 8.48 9.14
CA ILE A 69 14.38 8.92 10.16
C ILE A 69 13.97 7.71 11.04
N PRO A 70 14.86 7.23 11.94
CA PRO A 70 14.62 6.04 12.74
C PRO A 70 13.34 6.06 13.60
N GLU A 71 12.91 7.26 13.99
CA GLU A 71 11.77 7.55 14.85
C GLU A 71 10.43 7.57 14.09
N ALA A 72 10.47 7.63 12.75
CA ALA A 72 9.27 7.59 11.93
C ALA A 72 8.56 6.24 12.07
N ARG A 73 7.25 6.28 12.27
CA ARG A 73 6.43 5.07 12.38
C ARG A 73 5.67 4.85 11.09
N LEU A 74 5.88 3.71 10.45
CA LEU A 74 5.15 3.35 9.24
C LEU A 74 3.66 3.25 9.56
N VAL A 75 2.86 3.98 8.80
CA VAL A 75 1.40 4.00 8.89
C VAL A 75 0.84 3.03 7.87
N GLU A 76 1.30 3.09 6.62
CA GLU A 76 0.75 2.30 5.52
C GLU A 76 1.70 2.34 4.34
N VAL A 77 1.73 1.28 3.54
CA VAL A 77 2.24 1.29 2.17
C VAL A 77 1.08 1.23 1.19
N SER A 78 1.08 2.14 0.22
CA SER A 78 0.04 2.23 -0.81
C SER A 78 0.64 1.98 -2.21
N PRO A 79 -0.13 1.43 -3.17
CA PRO A 79 -1.53 1.04 -3.04
C PRO A 79 -1.75 -0.34 -2.43
N ASP A 80 -2.65 -0.44 -1.45
CA ASP A 80 -3.10 -1.72 -0.87
C ASP A 80 -4.59 -1.66 -0.49
N PHE A 81 -4.95 -0.85 0.52
CA PHE A 81 -6.34 -0.70 0.94
C PHE A 81 -7.09 0.22 -0.02
N VAL A 82 -8.00 -0.36 -0.82
CA VAL A 82 -8.66 0.36 -1.90
C VAL A 82 -10.18 0.19 -1.89
N GLY A 83 -10.89 1.25 -2.26
CA GLY A 83 -12.31 1.20 -2.58
C GLY A 83 -12.57 0.90 -4.07
N LEU A 84 -13.83 0.63 -4.42
CA LEU A 84 -14.22 0.36 -5.83
C LEU A 84 -13.86 1.48 -6.81
N SER A 85 -13.80 2.73 -6.34
CA SER A 85 -13.43 3.87 -7.17
C SER A 85 -11.95 3.80 -7.58
N GLU A 86 -11.06 3.55 -6.61
CA GLU A 86 -9.61 3.47 -6.83
C GLU A 86 -9.26 2.24 -7.66
N ILE A 87 -9.89 1.09 -7.38
CA ILE A 87 -9.75 -0.12 -8.22
C ILE A 87 -10.14 0.21 -9.67
N ALA A 88 -11.28 0.88 -9.86
CA ALA A 88 -11.75 1.22 -11.20
C ALA A 88 -10.77 2.15 -11.94
N GLU A 89 -10.20 3.13 -11.24
CA GLU A 89 -9.17 4.02 -11.78
C GLU A 89 -7.91 3.26 -12.19
N ILE A 90 -7.38 2.40 -11.31
CA ILE A 90 -6.18 1.58 -11.56
C ILE A 90 -6.39 0.65 -12.77
N VAL A 91 -7.58 0.07 -12.90
CA VAL A 91 -7.93 -0.88 -13.97
C VAL A 91 -8.34 -0.15 -15.26
N GLY A 92 -8.67 1.14 -15.21
CA GLY A 92 -9.08 1.93 -16.36
C GLY A 92 -10.56 1.75 -16.75
N VAL A 93 -11.44 1.49 -15.79
CA VAL A 93 -12.89 1.33 -15.99
C VAL A 93 -13.69 2.31 -15.13
N SER A 94 -15.01 2.40 -15.33
CA SER A 94 -15.85 3.21 -14.46
C SER A 94 -16.15 2.53 -13.13
N ARG A 95 -16.34 3.31 -12.07
CA ARG A 95 -16.80 2.80 -10.76
C ARG A 95 -18.10 1.98 -10.87
N GLN A 96 -19.03 2.39 -11.74
CA GLN A 96 -20.28 1.65 -11.97
C GLN A 96 -20.02 0.28 -12.62
N ASN A 97 -19.04 0.19 -13.52
CA ASN A 97 -18.62 -1.08 -14.12
C ASN A 97 -18.05 -2.02 -13.03
N MET A 98 -17.14 -1.52 -12.19
CA MET A 98 -16.56 -2.30 -11.08
C MET A 98 -17.62 -2.77 -10.08
N ARG A 99 -18.57 -1.89 -9.71
CA ARG A 99 -19.70 -2.26 -8.85
C ARG A 99 -20.57 -3.34 -9.48
N LYS A 100 -20.85 -3.25 -10.78
CA LYS A 100 -21.63 -4.26 -11.50
C LYS A 100 -20.91 -5.61 -11.52
N LEU A 101 -19.59 -5.62 -11.70
CA LEU A 101 -18.78 -6.84 -11.66
C LEU A 101 -18.83 -7.51 -10.29
N MET A 102 -18.62 -6.74 -9.23
CA MET A 102 -18.70 -7.22 -7.85
C MET A 102 -20.07 -7.84 -7.55
N LEU A 103 -21.17 -7.15 -7.88
CA LEU A 103 -22.52 -7.66 -7.64
C LEU A 103 -22.86 -8.89 -8.52
N GLY A 104 -22.32 -8.95 -9.73
CA GLY A 104 -22.54 -10.07 -10.66
C GLY A 104 -21.73 -11.32 -10.32
N HIS A 105 -20.74 -11.22 -9.43
CA HIS A 105 -19.83 -12.31 -9.05
C HIS A 105 -19.63 -12.34 -7.52
N ALA A 106 -20.69 -12.09 -6.76
CA ALA A 106 -20.61 -12.00 -5.29
C ALA A 106 -20.08 -13.28 -4.61
N ASP A 107 -20.15 -14.42 -5.30
CA ASP A 107 -19.65 -15.72 -4.85
C ASP A 107 -18.13 -15.89 -4.98
N SER A 108 -17.49 -15.11 -5.86
CA SER A 108 -16.08 -15.28 -6.24
C SER A 108 -15.26 -13.99 -6.16
N PHE A 109 -15.90 -12.83 -6.11
CA PHE A 109 -15.22 -11.55 -5.91
C PHE A 109 -14.55 -11.54 -4.52
N PRO A 110 -13.34 -10.96 -4.37
CA PRO A 110 -12.64 -10.95 -3.09
C PRO A 110 -13.46 -10.35 -1.94
N LEU A 111 -13.29 -10.91 -0.76
CA LEU A 111 -13.96 -10.41 0.44
C LEU A 111 -13.37 -9.05 0.84
N ALA A 112 -14.24 -8.16 1.30
CA ALA A 112 -13.81 -6.88 1.83
C ALA A 112 -13.10 -7.10 3.18
N ILE A 113 -11.98 -6.42 3.38
CA ILE A 113 -11.29 -6.39 4.69
C ILE A 113 -12.01 -5.51 5.69
N HIS A 114 -12.83 -4.58 5.19
CA HIS A 114 -13.65 -3.69 5.98
C HIS A 114 -14.96 -3.46 5.26
N GLU A 115 -16.06 -3.64 5.99
CA GLU A 115 -17.40 -3.26 5.56
C GLU A 115 -17.95 -2.22 6.53
N GLY A 116 -18.23 -1.02 6.00
CA GLY A 116 -18.74 0.11 6.76
C GLY A 116 -19.41 1.13 5.85
N SER A 117 -19.26 2.43 6.16
CA SER A 117 -19.71 3.49 5.25
C SER A 117 -18.99 3.44 3.90
N THR A 118 -17.75 2.95 3.90
CA THR A 118 -16.96 2.60 2.73
C THR A 118 -16.46 1.17 2.88
N SER A 119 -16.58 0.36 1.83
CA SER A 119 -15.96 -0.96 1.76
C SER A 119 -14.54 -0.86 1.23
N LEU A 120 -13.62 -1.61 1.84
CA LEU A 120 -12.21 -1.66 1.44
C LEU A 120 -11.79 -3.09 1.14
N TRP A 121 -10.88 -3.24 0.18
CA TRP A 121 -10.27 -4.50 -0.21
C TRP A 121 -8.75 -4.35 -0.24
N HIS A 122 -8.04 -5.48 -0.18
CA HIS A 122 -6.67 -5.54 -0.64
C HIS A 122 -6.65 -5.49 -2.17
N LEU A 123 -5.93 -4.52 -2.73
CA LEU A 123 -5.80 -4.35 -4.18
C LEU A 123 -5.25 -5.61 -4.84
N ALA A 124 -4.26 -6.26 -4.22
CA ALA A 124 -3.62 -7.46 -4.76
C ALA A 124 -4.63 -8.60 -5.02
N GLU A 125 -5.60 -8.79 -4.12
CA GLU A 125 -6.62 -9.83 -4.27
C GLU A 125 -7.58 -9.53 -5.41
N VAL A 126 -8.00 -8.26 -5.53
CA VAL A 126 -8.89 -7.82 -6.62
C VAL A 126 -8.18 -7.90 -7.97
N LEU A 127 -6.91 -7.48 -8.06
CA LEU A 127 -6.14 -7.60 -9.29
C LEU A 127 -5.90 -9.06 -9.67
N SER A 128 -5.57 -9.94 -8.71
CA SER A 128 -5.43 -11.38 -8.98
C SER A 128 -6.72 -12.00 -9.47
N TRP A 129 -7.87 -11.58 -8.91
CA TRP A 129 -9.18 -12.04 -9.37
C TRP A 129 -9.47 -11.57 -10.80
N LEU A 130 -9.23 -10.28 -11.10
CA LEU A 130 -9.42 -9.72 -12.44
C LEU A 130 -8.52 -10.39 -13.49
N ASP A 131 -7.26 -10.64 -13.15
CA ASP A 131 -6.31 -11.35 -14.01
C ASP A 131 -6.81 -12.77 -14.36
N SER A 132 -7.37 -13.48 -13.36
CA SER A 132 -7.94 -14.82 -13.55
C SER A 132 -9.17 -14.86 -14.47
N LYS A 133 -9.93 -13.75 -14.55
CA LYS A 133 -11.08 -13.61 -15.47
C LYS A 133 -10.65 -13.25 -16.89
N GLY A 134 -9.47 -12.65 -17.05
CA GLY A 134 -8.96 -12.15 -18.32
C GLY A 134 -9.66 -10.87 -18.79
N GLY A 135 -9.09 -10.23 -19.82
CA GLY A 135 -9.69 -9.07 -20.49
C GLY A 135 -9.38 -7.70 -19.88
N TYR A 136 -8.52 -7.63 -18.85
CA TYR A 136 -8.03 -6.38 -18.27
C TYR A 136 -6.54 -6.20 -18.57
N PRO A 137 -6.11 -5.06 -19.13
CA PRO A 137 -4.70 -4.78 -19.39
C PRO A 137 -3.99 -4.38 -18.10
N LEU A 138 -3.86 -5.32 -17.16
CA LEU A 138 -3.20 -5.06 -15.88
C LEU A 138 -1.69 -4.97 -16.07
N LYS A 139 -1.09 -3.91 -15.52
CA LYS A 139 0.37 -3.72 -15.57
C LYS A 139 1.03 -4.60 -14.50
N HIS A 140 1.95 -5.46 -14.91
CA HIS A 140 2.69 -6.35 -14.00
C HIS A 140 3.32 -5.63 -12.78
N PRO A 141 3.98 -4.46 -12.93
CA PRO A 141 4.53 -3.73 -11.79
C PRO A 141 3.50 -3.37 -10.72
N VAL A 142 2.26 -3.06 -11.11
CA VAL A 142 1.20 -2.66 -10.17
C VAL A 142 0.73 -3.85 -9.35
N ILE A 143 0.59 -5.03 -9.96
CA ILE A 143 0.24 -6.27 -9.26
C ILE A 143 1.33 -6.65 -8.26
N GLU A 144 2.60 -6.56 -8.67
CA GLU A 144 3.72 -6.84 -7.78
C GLU A 144 3.78 -5.89 -6.59
N VAL A 145 3.67 -4.58 -6.83
CA VAL A 145 3.64 -3.56 -5.77
C VAL A 145 2.48 -3.81 -4.81
N ALA A 146 1.26 -4.02 -5.33
CA ALA A 146 0.08 -4.25 -4.49
C ALA A 146 0.28 -5.48 -3.57
N ARG A 147 0.89 -6.55 -4.08
CA ARG A 147 1.18 -7.76 -3.31
C ARG A 147 2.18 -7.50 -2.19
N VAL A 148 3.27 -6.79 -2.46
CA VAL A 148 4.28 -6.50 -1.43
C VAL A 148 3.74 -5.48 -0.43
N ALA A 149 2.98 -4.48 -0.87
CA ALA A 149 2.32 -3.52 0.00
C ALA A 149 1.36 -4.21 0.99
N GLN A 150 0.53 -5.15 0.50
CA GLN A 150 -0.30 -6.01 1.34
C GLN A 150 0.52 -6.74 2.40
N GLN A 151 1.61 -7.41 2.00
CA GLN A 151 2.47 -8.16 2.95
C GLN A 151 3.02 -7.25 4.05
N VAL A 152 3.49 -6.05 3.70
CA VAL A 152 4.03 -5.09 4.67
C VAL A 152 2.94 -4.60 5.62
N ASN A 153 1.77 -4.23 5.10
CA ASN A 153 0.66 -3.73 5.91
C ASN A 153 0.13 -4.81 6.87
N THR A 154 -0.05 -6.05 6.40
CA THR A 154 -0.48 -7.18 7.22
C THR A 154 0.56 -7.54 8.29
N ALA A 155 1.85 -7.57 7.93
CA ALA A 155 2.92 -7.86 8.88
C ALA A 155 2.99 -6.80 10.00
N LYS A 156 2.86 -5.51 9.63
CA LYS A 156 2.83 -4.39 10.57
C LYS A 156 1.67 -4.50 11.56
N GLU A 157 0.46 -4.81 11.09
CA GLU A 157 -0.70 -4.97 12.00
C GLU A 157 -0.57 -6.23 12.87
N SER A 158 -0.04 -7.33 12.32
CA SER A 158 0.22 -8.56 13.09
C SER A 158 1.21 -8.33 14.24
N GLN A 159 2.28 -7.56 14.00
CA GLN A 159 3.23 -7.17 15.05
C GLN A 159 2.59 -6.28 16.13
N ARG A 160 1.59 -5.47 15.76
CA ARG A 160 0.93 -4.54 16.67
C ARG A 160 0.06 -5.24 17.71
N ILE A 161 -0.63 -6.30 17.31
CA ILE A 161 -1.55 -7.05 18.17
C ILE A 161 -0.84 -8.16 18.98
N GLY A 162 0.33 -8.63 18.51
CA GLY A 162 1.05 -9.72 19.15
C GLY A 162 0.46 -11.11 18.83
N PRO A 163 0.87 -12.16 19.55
CA PRO A 163 0.41 -13.52 19.26
C PRO A 163 -1.08 -13.69 19.56
N LEU A 164 -1.79 -14.32 18.63
CA LEU A 164 -3.21 -14.68 18.78
C LEU A 164 -3.35 -16.03 19.49
N SER A 165 -4.49 -16.25 20.17
CA SER A 165 -4.78 -17.56 20.76
C SER A 165 -5.07 -18.58 19.66
N GLY A 166 -4.68 -19.84 19.88
CA GLY A 166 -4.95 -20.93 18.93
C GLY A 166 -6.45 -21.17 18.73
N GLU A 167 -7.26 -20.94 19.76
CA GLU A 167 -8.73 -21.02 19.69
C GLU A 167 -9.31 -19.98 18.72
N LEU A 168 -8.84 -18.72 18.80
CA LEU A 168 -9.29 -17.68 17.88
C LEU A 168 -8.92 -18.02 16.43
N LEU A 169 -7.70 -18.51 16.21
CA LEU A 169 -7.25 -18.92 14.87
C LEU A 169 -8.08 -20.09 14.32
N ALA A 170 -8.46 -21.05 15.15
CA ALA A 170 -9.28 -22.18 14.75
C ALA A 170 -10.72 -21.78 14.37
N LEU A 171 -11.24 -20.68 14.92
CA LEU A 171 -12.57 -20.17 14.59
C LEU A 171 -12.60 -19.29 13.33
N LEU A 172 -11.45 -18.73 12.94
CA LEU A 172 -11.31 -17.88 11.75
C LEU A 172 -10.97 -18.67 10.47
N GLY A 173 -10.72 -19.98 10.59
CA GLY A 173 -10.44 -20.90 9.49
C GLY A 173 -11.60 -21.86 9.21
#